data_AF-A0A1I3HR01-F1
#
_entry.id   AF-A0A1I3HR01-F1
#
_cell.length_a   1.000
_cell.length_b   1.000
_cell.length_c   1.000
_cell.angle_alpha   90.00
_cell.angle_beta   90.00
_cell.angle_gamma   90.00
#
_symmetry.space_group_name_H-M   'P 1'
#
loop_
_entity.id
_entity.type
_entity.pdbx_description
1 polymer ?
#
loop_
_entity_poly.entity_id
_entity_poly.type
_entity_poly.pdbx_seq_one_letter_code
_entity_poly.pdbx_strand_id
1 'polypeptide(L)'
;MPNTDLSAEFAVSLSSALKDMHRALISAETGDDPALRENPYTVLFALIGDPRFEWMGVLSQLITRLDEAVAKPEEQEPDELAQIVRAVQNLVGEGDGSASAFRMRHVMALQKEPEVGIATGKVRKALANRPVDIG
;
A
#
# COMPACT_ATOMS: atom_id res chain seq x y z
N MET A 1 -16.80 -17.11 16.87
CA MET A 1 -16.69 -17.44 15.43
C MET A 1 -15.22 -17.30 15.05
N PRO A 2 -14.50 -18.38 14.73
CA PRO A 2 -13.04 -18.35 14.58
C PRO A 2 -12.53 -17.62 13.32
N ASN A 3 -13.40 -17.33 12.34
CA ASN A 3 -13.00 -16.79 11.04
C ASN A 3 -12.84 -15.26 11.02
N THR A 4 -13.53 -14.56 11.92
CA THR A 4 -13.47 -13.09 12.04
C THR A 4 -12.11 -12.64 12.59
N ASP A 5 -11.55 -13.37 13.55
CA ASP A 5 -10.25 -13.04 14.16
C ASP A 5 -9.10 -13.17 13.14
N LEU A 6 -9.13 -14.22 12.30
CA LEU A 6 -8.13 -14.43 11.24
C LEU A 6 -8.19 -13.33 10.16
N SER A 7 -9.38 -12.85 9.84
CA SER A 7 -9.58 -11.77 8.86
C SER A 7 -9.03 -10.44 9.40
N ALA A 8 -9.25 -10.14 10.68
CA ALA A 8 -8.73 -8.95 11.33
C ALA A 8 -7.19 -8.97 11.42
N GLU A 9 -6.60 -10.09 11.84
CA GLU A 9 -5.14 -10.27 11.88
C GLU A 9 -4.50 -10.09 10.50
N PHE A 10 -5.12 -10.68 9.47
CA PHE A 10 -4.70 -10.50 8.08
C PHE A 10 -4.77 -9.04 7.64
N ALA A 11 -5.89 -8.34 7.91
CA ALA A 11 -6.07 -6.94 7.54
C ALA A 11 -5.02 -6.03 8.21
N VAL A 12 -4.72 -6.26 9.48
CA VAL A 12 -3.65 -5.56 10.21
C VAL A 12 -2.28 -5.82 9.57
N SER A 13 -1.99 -7.08 9.24
CA SER A 13 -0.72 -7.46 8.59
C SER A 13 -0.56 -6.81 7.22
N LEU A 14 -1.62 -6.81 6.42
CA LEU A 14 -1.64 -6.19 5.10
C LEU A 14 -1.50 -4.67 5.18
N SER A 15 -2.20 -4.01 6.11
CA SER A 15 -2.06 -2.55 6.34
C SER A 15 -0.63 -2.18 6.70
N SER A 16 -0.01 -2.92 7.61
CA SER A 16 1.38 -2.71 8.00
C SER A 16 2.34 -2.85 6.80
N ALA A 17 2.17 -3.90 5.99
CA ALA A 17 2.98 -4.11 4.80
C ALA A 17 2.80 -3.00 3.74
N LEU A 18 1.57 -2.50 3.54
CA LEU A 18 1.29 -1.40 2.62
C LEU A 18 1.90 -0.08 3.12
N LYS A 19 1.88 0.20 4.42
CA LYS A 19 2.53 1.37 5.02
C LYS A 19 4.04 1.33 4.85
N ASP A 20 4.65 0.16 5.03
CA ASP A 20 6.08 -0.05 4.75
C ASP A 20 6.40 0.23 3.28
N MET A 21 5.58 -0.29 2.35
CA MET A 21 5.74 -0.05 0.92
C MET A 21 5.58 1.43 0.57
N HIS A 22 4.58 2.11 1.12
CA HIS A 22 4.36 3.54 0.92
C HIS A 22 5.57 4.36 1.40
N ARG A 23 6.11 4.06 2.59
CA ARG A 23 7.32 4.72 3.09
C ARG A 23 8.53 4.49 2.18
N ALA A 24 8.74 3.27 1.71
CA ALA A 24 9.84 2.96 0.79
C ALA A 24 9.70 3.75 -0.54
N LEU A 25 8.48 3.87 -1.07
CA LEU A 25 8.20 4.65 -2.27
C LEU A 25 8.45 6.15 -2.07
N ILE A 26 8.05 6.71 -0.92
CA ILE A 26 8.34 8.11 -0.57
C ILE A 26 9.85 8.35 -0.54
N SER A 27 10.60 7.42 0.06
CA SER A 27 12.07 7.50 0.10
C SER A 27 12.67 7.44 -1.30
N ALA A 28 12.17 6.54 -2.17
CA ALA A 28 12.65 6.39 -3.54
C ALA A 28 12.35 7.63 -4.41
N GLU A 29 11.19 8.26 -4.22
CA GLU A 29 10.81 9.48 -4.94
C GLU A 29 11.53 10.72 -4.42
N THR A 30 11.84 10.76 -3.12
CA THR A 30 12.70 11.77 -2.50
C THR A 30 14.11 11.69 -3.08
N GLY A 31 14.65 10.48 -3.24
CA GLY A 31 15.96 10.24 -3.83
C GLY A 31 17.08 11.01 -3.12
N ASP A 32 17.86 11.73 -3.91
CA ASP A 32 19.00 12.55 -3.44
C ASP A 32 18.67 14.05 -3.35
N ASP A 33 17.38 14.45 -3.46
CA ASP A 33 16.96 15.84 -3.34
C ASP A 33 17.30 16.39 -1.93
N PRO A 34 18.28 17.31 -1.80
CA PRO A 34 18.75 17.76 -0.49
C PRO A 34 17.64 18.45 0.31
N ALA A 35 16.75 19.19 -0.36
CA ALA A 35 15.68 19.92 0.29
C ALA A 35 14.66 18.99 0.96
N LEU A 36 14.46 17.80 0.38
CA LEU A 36 13.58 16.77 0.92
C LEU A 36 14.28 15.89 1.98
N ARG A 37 15.58 15.59 1.82
CA ARG A 37 16.30 14.73 2.78
C ARG A 37 16.61 15.41 4.11
N GLU A 38 16.89 16.71 4.10
CA GLU A 38 17.35 17.43 5.30
C GLU A 38 16.22 17.72 6.29
N ASN A 39 14.97 17.79 5.82
CA ASN A 39 13.84 18.18 6.65
C ASN A 39 12.59 17.30 6.39
N PRO A 40 12.19 16.46 7.37
CA PRO A 40 10.98 15.64 7.27
C PRO A 40 9.69 16.43 7.00
N TYR A 41 9.59 17.68 7.47
CA TYR A 41 8.42 18.51 7.22
C TYR A 41 8.29 18.90 5.74
N THR A 42 9.42 19.08 5.03
CA THR A 42 9.39 19.37 3.59
C THR A 42 8.80 18.21 2.80
N VAL A 43 9.16 16.96 3.17
CA VAL A 43 8.56 15.76 2.58
C VAL A 43 7.06 15.70 2.86
N LEU A 44 6.64 15.98 4.09
CA LEU A 44 5.21 15.99 4.45
C LEU A 44 4.42 17.01 3.60
N PHE A 45 4.92 18.22 3.40
CA PHE A 45 4.27 19.20 2.54
C PHE A 45 4.26 18.79 1.07
N ALA A 46 5.35 18.19 0.59
CA ALA A 46 5.43 17.69 -0.78
C ALA A 46 4.41 16.57 -1.04
N LEU A 47 4.18 15.69 -0.07
CA LEU A 47 3.14 14.64 -0.17
C LEU A 47 1.72 15.19 -0.32
N ILE A 48 1.48 16.44 0.11
CA ILE A 48 0.16 17.07 0.04
C ILE A 48 -0.08 17.75 -1.32
N GLY A 49 0.96 18.27 -1.97
CA GLY A 49 0.78 19.16 -3.13
C GLY A 49 1.83 19.13 -4.24
N ASP A 50 2.88 18.30 -4.13
CA ASP A 50 3.85 18.14 -5.21
C ASP A 50 3.41 17.01 -6.17
N PRO A 51 3.22 17.31 -7.48
CA PRO A 51 2.82 16.33 -8.49
C PRO A 51 3.70 15.06 -8.55
N ARG A 52 4.96 15.13 -8.10
CA ARG A 52 5.85 13.96 -8.08
C ARG A 52 5.32 12.81 -7.22
N PHE A 53 4.50 13.11 -6.21
CA PHE A 53 3.93 12.11 -5.30
C PHE A 53 2.48 11.70 -5.65
N GLU A 54 1.80 12.40 -6.56
CA GLU A 54 0.37 12.17 -6.89
C GLU A 54 0.06 10.71 -7.24
N TRP A 55 0.98 10.03 -7.92
CA TRP A 55 0.81 8.65 -8.34
C TRP A 55 0.66 7.66 -7.17
N MET A 56 1.07 8.02 -5.95
CA MET A 56 0.91 7.21 -4.75
C MET A 56 -0.49 7.31 -4.12
N GLY A 57 -1.34 8.24 -4.58
CA GLY A 57 -2.65 8.49 -3.97
C GLY A 57 -3.56 7.26 -3.91
N VAL A 58 -3.52 6.39 -4.94
CA VAL A 58 -4.23 5.11 -4.95
C VAL A 58 -3.79 4.19 -3.81
N LEU A 59 -2.49 4.16 -3.49
CA LEU A 59 -1.96 3.37 -2.38
C LEU A 59 -2.39 3.97 -1.03
N SER A 60 -2.32 5.29 -0.88
CA SER A 60 -2.77 5.97 0.35
C SER A 60 -4.26 5.71 0.63
N GLN A 61 -5.11 5.79 -0.40
CA GLN A 61 -6.54 5.48 -0.28
C GLN A 61 -6.80 4.04 0.16
N LEU A 62 -6.05 3.07 -0.37
CA LEU A 62 -6.18 1.67 0.05
C LEU A 62 -5.73 1.45 1.49
N ILE A 63 -4.65 2.11 1.94
CA ILE A 63 -4.22 2.05 3.34
C ILE A 63 -5.33 2.60 4.25
N THR A 64 -5.92 3.75 3.90
CA THR A 64 -7.00 4.36 4.68
C THR A 64 -8.21 3.45 4.78
N ARG A 65 -8.70 2.91 3.65
CA ARG A 65 -9.84 1.98 3.63
C ARG A 65 -9.58 0.74 4.47
N LEU A 66 -8.37 0.19 4.40
CA LEU A 66 -8.00 -0.98 5.18
C LEU A 66 -7.88 -0.67 6.69
N ASP A 67 -7.33 0.48 7.05
CA ASP A 67 -7.27 0.94 8.44
C ASP A 67 -8.67 1.18 9.03
N GLU A 68 -9.59 1.75 8.24
CA GLU A 68 -10.99 1.93 8.61
C GLU A 68 -11.68 0.57 8.81
N ALA A 69 -11.45 -0.38 7.91
CA ALA A 69 -11.99 -1.73 8.02
C ALA A 69 -11.49 -2.49 9.26
N VAL A 70 -10.25 -2.23 9.68
CA VAL A 70 -9.70 -2.78 10.94
C VAL A 70 -10.28 -2.06 12.16
N ALA A 71 -10.40 -0.74 12.11
CA ALA A 71 -10.81 0.06 13.26
C ALA A 71 -12.31 -0.03 13.55
N LYS A 72 -13.13 -0.23 12.51
CA LYS A 72 -14.59 -0.17 12.57
C LYS A 72 -15.25 -1.28 11.73
N PRO A 73 -15.02 -2.55 12.06
CA PRO A 73 -15.50 -3.69 11.26
C PRO A 73 -17.03 -3.72 11.11
N GLU A 74 -17.77 -3.19 12.09
CA GLU A 74 -19.23 -3.10 12.07
C GLU A 74 -19.79 -2.06 11.10
N GLU A 75 -18.98 -1.07 10.69
CA GLU A 75 -19.35 -0.04 9.71
C GLU A 75 -19.00 -0.46 8.28
N GLN A 76 -18.37 -1.63 8.08
CA GLN A 76 -17.93 -2.08 6.76
C GLN A 76 -18.99 -2.86 6.00
N GLU A 77 -19.01 -2.67 4.69
CA GLU A 77 -19.75 -3.56 3.80
C GLU A 77 -19.19 -4.99 3.85
N PRO A 78 -20.02 -6.04 3.75
CA PRO A 78 -19.58 -7.43 3.90
C PRO A 78 -18.41 -7.85 3.00
N ASP A 79 -18.27 -7.23 1.81
CA ASP A 79 -17.25 -7.55 0.82
C ASP A 79 -16.08 -6.54 0.77
N GLU A 80 -16.05 -5.54 1.66
CA GLU A 80 -15.09 -4.43 1.60
C GLU A 80 -13.64 -4.93 1.64
N LEU A 81 -13.33 -5.85 2.57
CA LEU A 81 -11.98 -6.41 2.70
C LEU A 81 -11.56 -7.17 1.44
N ALA A 82 -12.46 -7.93 0.81
CA ALA A 82 -12.18 -8.64 -0.43
C ALA A 82 -11.98 -7.65 -1.61
N GLN A 83 -12.72 -6.54 -1.65
CA GLN A 83 -12.51 -5.49 -2.65
C GLN A 83 -11.14 -4.82 -2.49
N ILE A 84 -10.73 -4.53 -1.25
CA ILE A 84 -9.41 -3.98 -0.95
C ILE A 84 -8.32 -4.96 -1.39
N VAL A 85 -8.44 -6.25 -1.06
CA VAL A 85 -7.46 -7.28 -1.45
C VAL A 85 -7.27 -7.32 -2.96
N ARG A 86 -8.36 -7.35 -3.74
CA ARG A 86 -8.28 -7.31 -5.21
C ARG A 86 -7.59 -6.05 -5.73
N ALA A 87 -7.89 -4.90 -5.14
CA ALA A 87 -7.24 -3.64 -5.51
C ALA A 87 -5.73 -3.66 -5.21
N VAL A 88 -5.32 -4.25 -4.08
CA VAL A 88 -3.90 -4.40 -3.74
C VAL A 88 -3.19 -5.37 -4.69
N GLN A 89 -3.82 -6.51 -5.02
CA GLN A 89 -3.31 -7.45 -6.04
C GLN A 89 -3.13 -6.75 -7.39
N ASN A 90 -4.08 -5.87 -7.77
CA ASN A 90 -3.97 -5.03 -8.96
C ASN A 90 -2.76 -4.09 -8.89
N LEU A 91 -2.41 -3.53 -7.73
CA LEU A 91 -1.20 -2.70 -7.59
C LEU A 91 0.09 -3.50 -7.76
N VAL A 92 0.21 -4.68 -7.15
CA VAL A 92 1.49 -5.43 -7.07
C VAL A 92 1.69 -6.48 -8.18
N GLY A 93 0.83 -6.49 -9.20
CA GLY A 93 1.03 -7.23 -10.45
C GLY A 93 0.22 -8.53 -10.60
N GLU A 94 -0.67 -8.84 -9.67
CA GLU A 94 -1.46 -10.09 -9.68
C GLU A 94 -2.85 -9.96 -10.34
N GLY A 95 -3.25 -8.75 -10.74
CA GLY A 95 -4.56 -8.56 -11.38
C GLY A 95 -4.56 -7.78 -12.70
N ASP A 96 -5.74 -7.27 -13.09
CA ASP A 96 -6.17 -7.01 -14.49
C ASP A 96 -5.47 -5.86 -15.24
N GLY A 97 -4.59 -5.10 -14.58
CA GLY A 97 -3.85 -3.99 -15.19
C GLY A 97 -4.53 -2.62 -15.08
N SER A 98 -5.66 -2.52 -14.37
CA SER A 98 -6.34 -1.24 -14.05
C SER A 98 -5.45 -0.21 -13.35
N ALA A 99 -4.36 -0.63 -12.69
CA ALA A 99 -3.40 0.22 -11.99
C ALA A 99 -2.16 0.61 -12.85
N SER A 100 -2.31 0.76 -14.16
CA SER A 100 -1.19 0.90 -15.11
C SER A 100 -0.23 2.07 -14.78
N ALA A 101 -0.76 3.23 -14.41
CA ALA A 101 0.05 4.41 -14.06
C ALA A 101 0.89 4.19 -12.80
N PHE A 102 0.30 3.63 -11.74
CA PHE A 102 1.02 3.25 -10.52
C PHE A 102 2.09 2.21 -10.83
N ARG A 103 1.73 1.15 -11.57
CA ARG A 103 2.65 0.05 -11.90
C ARG A 103 3.89 0.54 -12.63
N MET A 104 3.74 1.46 -13.59
CA MET A 104 4.89 2.01 -14.32
C MET A 104 5.88 2.68 -13.35
N ARG A 105 5.38 3.57 -12.48
CA ARG A 105 6.20 4.29 -11.49
C ARG A 105 6.79 3.34 -10.44
N HIS A 106 6.01 2.37 -9.99
CA HIS A 106 6.46 1.34 -9.06
C HIS A 106 7.61 0.49 -9.62
N VAL A 107 7.52 0.05 -10.88
CA VAL A 107 8.62 -0.67 -11.55
C VAL A 107 9.88 0.18 -11.66
N MET A 108 9.75 1.48 -11.95
CA MET A 108 10.90 2.40 -11.95
C MET A 108 11.51 2.55 -10.54
N ALA A 109 10.68 2.60 -9.49
CA ALA A 109 11.15 2.68 -8.12
C ALA A 109 11.88 1.40 -7.68
N LEU A 110 11.39 0.22 -8.08
CA LEU A 110 12.05 -1.07 -7.84
C LEU A 110 13.48 -1.14 -8.39
N GLN A 111 13.75 -0.44 -9.50
CA GLN A 111 15.09 -0.39 -10.11
C GLN A 111 16.05 0.55 -9.39
N LYS A 112 15.52 1.53 -8.64
CA LYS A 112 16.31 2.60 -8.02
C LYS A 112 16.60 2.35 -6.55
N GLU A 113 15.65 1.77 -5.82
CA GLU A 113 15.71 1.64 -4.37
C GLU A 113 15.41 0.20 -3.94
N PRO A 114 16.42 -0.57 -3.47
CA PRO A 114 16.25 -1.94 -3.01
C PRO A 114 15.17 -2.12 -1.93
N GLU A 115 15.00 -1.13 -1.04
CA GLU A 115 13.97 -1.19 0.01
C GLU A 115 12.54 -1.25 -0.56
N VAL A 116 12.30 -0.68 -1.75
CA VAL A 116 11.01 -0.82 -2.45
C VAL A 116 10.74 -2.28 -2.81
N GLY A 117 11.77 -3.02 -3.23
CA GLY A 117 11.67 -4.45 -3.55
C GLY A 117 11.33 -5.29 -2.32
N ILE A 118 12.04 -5.04 -1.21
CA ILE A 118 11.81 -5.72 0.08
C ILE A 118 10.38 -5.44 0.57
N ALA A 119 9.95 -4.18 0.56
CA ALA A 119 8.61 -3.81 1.02
C ALA A 119 7.50 -4.35 0.11
N THR A 120 7.69 -4.36 -1.21
CA THR A 120 6.76 -5.01 -2.15
C THR A 120 6.66 -6.52 -1.87
N GLY A 121 7.79 -7.16 -1.54
CA GLY A 121 7.82 -8.56 -1.13
C GLY A 121 7.01 -8.84 0.15
N LYS A 122 7.05 -7.93 1.13
CA LYS A 122 6.23 -8.03 2.35
C LYS A 122 4.73 -7.98 2.01
N VAL A 123 4.32 -7.09 1.10
CA VAL A 123 2.91 -7.02 0.64
C VAL A 123 2.48 -8.32 -0.02
N ARG A 124 3.27 -8.84 -0.96
CA ARG A 124 3.00 -10.14 -1.61
C ARG A 124 2.93 -11.28 -0.61
N LYS A 125 3.82 -11.31 0.39
CA LYS A 125 3.80 -12.30 1.46
C LYS A 125 2.52 -12.20 2.30
N ALA A 126 2.09 -10.98 2.65
CA ALA A 126 0.83 -10.78 3.37
C ALA A 126 -0.35 -11.31 2.55
N LEU A 127 -0.44 -10.96 1.26
CA LEU A 127 -1.48 -11.47 0.35
C LEU A 127 -1.50 -13.00 0.21
N ALA A 128 -0.33 -13.63 0.22
CA ALA A 128 -0.19 -15.09 0.16
C ALA A 128 -0.68 -15.79 1.44
N ASN A 129 -0.65 -15.09 2.57
CA ASN A 129 -1.15 -15.57 3.86
C ASN A 129 -2.62 -15.24 4.10
N ARG A 130 -3.35 -14.76 3.07
CA ARG A 130 -4.76 -14.41 3.23
C ARG A 130 -5.61 -15.63 3.60
N PRO A 131 -6.62 -15.45 4.47
CA PRO A 131 -7.67 -16.43 4.67
C PRO A 131 -8.34 -16.86 3.35
N VAL A 132 -8.71 -18.14 3.24
CA VAL A 132 -9.24 -18.76 1.99
C VAL A 132 -10.57 -18.15 1.54
N ASP A 133 -11.32 -17.57 2.46
CA ASP A 133 -12.61 -16.92 2.24
C ASP A 133 -12.49 -15.46 1.75
N ILE A 134 -11.29 -14.87 1.76
CA ILE A 134 -11.04 -13.54 1.23
C ILE A 134 -10.46 -13.67 -0.18
N GLY A 135 -11.33 -13.46 -1.17
CA GLY A 135 -11.04 -13.57 -2.61
C GLY A 135 -9.98 -12.59 -3.10
#